data_AF-A0A8J5XMY6-F1
#
_entry.id   AF-A0A8J5XMY6-F1
#
_cell.length_a   1.000
_cell.length_b   1.000
_cell.length_c   1.000
_cell.angle_alpha   90.00
_cell.angle_beta   90.00
_cell.angle_gamma   90.00
#
_symmetry.space_group_name_H-M   'P 1'
#
loop_
_entity.id
_entity.type
_entity.pdbx_description
1 polymer ?
#
loop_
_entity_poly.entity_id
_entity_poly.type
_entity_poly.pdbx_seq_one_letter_code
_entity_poly.pdbx_strand_id
1 'polypeptide(L)'
;MMVAARCRRWAVVALACTAAARVRVGEPRRLALRGTPRRAWLHAAALSLVVSRPAATRASRGAPDTLARIAAYDAAVSAAVVAADGSDLERCAAALSRVPESEGAFKATFDAFSEAKSFLTEYKDKNAFLIGLTSGYDGPGRARMGTLEEIDPQAELQAEQYGLRNDAWAALDDARATLRFLRAAGGPRTDEDVRDLADALRRAQSALGAYLALAPEAAVQEARRRSTGDEG
;
A
#
# COMPACT_ATOMS: atom_id res chain seq x y z
N MET A 1 -29.06 41.73 -51.16
CA MET A 1 -27.71 41.34 -51.67
C MET A 1 -27.24 40.16 -50.82
N MET A 2 -27.41 38.92 -51.27
CA MET A 2 -26.42 38.12 -52.02
C MET A 2 -25.06 38.01 -51.30
N VAL A 3 -24.71 36.86 -50.69
CA VAL A 3 -24.01 35.66 -51.25
C VAL A 3 -22.60 35.63 -50.59
N ALA A 4 -22.36 34.77 -49.59
CA ALA A 4 -21.81 33.41 -49.67
C ALA A 4 -20.36 33.32 -50.20
N ALA A 5 -19.49 32.59 -49.46
CA ALA A 5 -18.80 31.37 -49.92
C ALA A 5 -17.36 31.22 -49.40
N ARG A 6 -17.14 30.10 -48.67
CA ARG A 6 -16.06 29.07 -48.78
C ARG A 6 -15.98 28.35 -47.41
N CYS A 7 -16.37 27.09 -47.14
CA CYS A 7 -16.42 25.82 -47.91
C CYS A 7 -15.08 25.50 -48.61
N ARG A 8 -14.40 24.35 -48.53
CA ARG A 8 -14.56 22.99 -47.96
C ARG A 8 -13.21 22.28 -48.17
N ARG A 9 -12.77 21.38 -47.27
CA ARG A 9 -12.08 20.11 -47.57
C ARG A 9 -12.54 19.05 -46.57
N TRP A 10 -13.61 18.31 -46.90
CA TRP A 10 -13.63 16.98 -47.57
C TRP A 10 -12.97 15.91 -46.67
N ALA A 11 -13.70 15.14 -45.86
CA ALA A 11 -14.63 14.03 -46.15
C ALA A 11 -13.95 12.68 -46.49
N VAL A 12 -14.23 11.68 -45.64
CA VAL A 12 -14.55 10.27 -45.98
C VAL A 12 -13.42 9.40 -46.56
N VAL A 13 -12.98 8.41 -45.77
CA VAL A 13 -12.79 7.02 -46.23
C VAL A 13 -13.25 6.06 -45.14
N ALA A 14 -14.44 5.50 -45.31
CA ALA A 14 -14.82 4.21 -44.76
C ALA A 14 -14.68 3.21 -45.91
N LEU A 15 -13.99 2.09 -45.69
CA LEU A 15 -14.18 0.90 -46.53
C LEU A 15 -14.21 -0.35 -45.66
N ALA A 16 -15.27 -1.11 -45.87
CA ALA A 16 -15.64 -2.33 -45.20
C ALA A 16 -14.92 -3.54 -45.82
N CYS A 17 -14.73 -4.58 -45.01
CA CYS A 17 -14.71 -5.97 -45.48
C CYS A 17 -15.58 -6.81 -44.54
N THR A 18 -16.84 -6.99 -44.94
CA THR A 18 -17.75 -8.03 -44.46
C THR A 18 -17.40 -9.37 -45.11
N ALA A 19 -17.29 -10.43 -44.32
CA ALA A 19 -17.56 -11.79 -44.78
C ALA A 19 -18.27 -12.57 -43.67
N ALA A 20 -19.40 -13.16 -44.05
CA ALA A 20 -20.38 -13.81 -43.21
C ALA A 20 -20.00 -15.26 -42.85
N ALA A 21 -20.47 -15.74 -41.71
CA ALA A 21 -20.83 -17.15 -41.55
C ALA A 21 -21.85 -17.34 -40.41
N ARG A 22 -23.07 -17.72 -40.81
CA ARG A 22 -24.17 -18.21 -39.97
C ARG A 22 -23.85 -19.62 -39.46
N VAL A 23 -24.06 -19.92 -38.18
CA VAL A 23 -24.35 -21.28 -37.67
C VAL A 23 -25.30 -21.13 -36.45
N ARG A 24 -26.62 -21.23 -36.66
CA ARG A 24 -27.51 -22.34 -36.29
C ARG A 24 -27.51 -22.74 -34.80
N VAL A 25 -28.61 -22.34 -34.15
CA VAL A 25 -29.19 -22.95 -32.96
C VAL A 25 -29.61 -24.39 -33.29
N GLY A 26 -29.20 -25.35 -32.46
CA GLY A 26 -29.56 -26.76 -32.55
C GLY A 26 -29.46 -27.43 -31.18
N GLU A 27 -30.59 -28.01 -30.77
CA GLU A 27 -30.93 -28.63 -29.48
C GLU A 27 -30.16 -29.93 -29.14
N PRO A 28 -30.36 -30.50 -27.91
CA PRO A 28 -29.38 -31.33 -27.23
C PRO A 28 -29.39 -32.79 -27.70
N ARG A 29 -28.21 -33.40 -27.78
CA ARG A 29 -28.07 -34.86 -27.89
C ARG A 29 -27.37 -35.43 -26.68
N ARG A 30 -28.15 -36.23 -25.93
CA ARG A 30 -27.70 -37.22 -24.96
C ARG A 30 -26.68 -38.15 -25.61
N LEU A 31 -25.54 -38.33 -24.95
CA LEU A 31 -24.68 -39.50 -25.12
C LEU A 31 -24.22 -39.93 -23.73
N ALA A 32 -24.98 -40.88 -23.18
CA ALA A 32 -24.47 -41.83 -22.20
C ALA A 32 -23.63 -42.84 -23.01
N LEU A 33 -22.49 -43.39 -22.58
CA LEU A 33 -22.26 -44.14 -21.35
C LEU A 33 -20.77 -44.55 -21.31
N ARG A 34 -20.27 -44.79 -20.09
CA ARG A 34 -19.16 -45.68 -19.67
C ARG A 34 -17.74 -45.11 -19.60
N GLY A 35 -17.23 -45.06 -18.36
CA GLY A 35 -15.96 -45.72 -18.05
C GLY A 35 -14.91 -44.93 -17.26
N THR A 36 -15.06 -44.91 -15.92
CA THR A 36 -14.00 -44.78 -14.89
C THR A 36 -13.31 -43.40 -14.69
N PRO A 37 -12.62 -43.17 -13.56
CA PRO A 37 -13.06 -43.35 -12.18
C PRO A 37 -13.04 -42.01 -11.39
N ARG A 38 -13.76 -41.99 -10.27
CA ARG A 38 -13.69 -40.98 -9.20
C ARG A 38 -12.24 -40.55 -8.90
N ARG A 39 -11.82 -39.34 -9.29
CA ARG A 39 -10.70 -38.55 -8.75
C ARG A 39 -10.53 -37.27 -9.58
N ALA A 40 -11.45 -36.30 -9.42
CA ALA A 40 -11.35 -35.00 -10.10
C ALA A 40 -11.81 -33.84 -9.20
N TRP A 41 -11.49 -33.91 -7.90
CA TRP A 41 -11.61 -32.80 -6.96
C TRP A 41 -10.35 -32.72 -6.10
N LEU A 42 -9.18 -32.55 -6.73
CA LEU A 42 -7.92 -32.19 -6.07
C LEU A 42 -7.08 -31.29 -6.99
N HIS A 43 -7.69 -30.27 -7.58
CA HIS A 43 -6.97 -29.20 -8.27
C HIS A 43 -7.47 -27.84 -7.81
N ALA A 44 -7.09 -27.46 -6.58
CA ALA A 44 -6.99 -26.05 -6.18
C ALA A 44 -6.13 -25.84 -4.91
N ALA A 45 -5.31 -26.82 -4.50
CA ALA A 45 -4.19 -26.55 -3.58
C ALA A 45 -2.96 -26.16 -4.42
N ALA A 46 -3.11 -25.12 -5.23
CA ALA A 46 -1.98 -24.50 -5.91
C ALA A 46 -1.19 -23.75 -4.84
N LEU A 47 -0.12 -24.40 -4.39
CA LEU A 47 1.13 -23.84 -3.89
C LEU A 47 1.23 -22.31 -4.00
N SER A 48 0.65 -21.59 -3.04
CA SER A 48 1.20 -20.32 -2.61
C SER A 48 2.33 -20.66 -1.66
N LEU A 49 3.51 -20.92 -2.24
CA LEU A 49 4.77 -20.67 -1.55
C LEU A 49 4.82 -19.17 -1.28
N VAL A 50 4.11 -18.73 -0.24
CA VAL A 50 4.49 -17.53 0.47
C VAL A 50 5.89 -17.83 0.96
N VAL A 51 6.87 -17.21 0.30
CA VAL A 51 8.21 -17.09 0.85
C VAL A 51 8.00 -16.30 2.14
N SER A 52 7.76 -17.03 3.24
CA SER A 52 7.82 -16.50 4.59
C SER A 52 9.26 -16.06 4.78
N ARG A 53 9.54 -14.80 4.44
CA ARG A 53 10.69 -14.10 4.97
C ARG A 53 10.62 -14.27 6.49
N PRO A 54 11.73 -14.59 7.17
CA PRO A 54 11.71 -14.78 8.61
C PRO A 54 11.11 -13.53 9.22
N ALA A 55 9.92 -13.68 9.80
CA ALA A 55 9.33 -12.65 10.64
C ALA A 55 10.38 -12.31 11.69
N ALA A 56 10.63 -11.02 11.91
CA ALA A 56 11.55 -10.55 12.94
C ALA A 56 11.32 -11.37 14.22
N THR A 57 12.36 -12.07 14.66
CA THR A 57 12.30 -12.91 15.86
C THR A 57 11.83 -12.05 17.02
N ARG A 58 11.05 -12.63 17.96
CA ARG A 58 10.49 -11.91 19.12
C ARG A 58 11.52 -11.10 19.93
N ALA A 59 12.81 -11.45 19.79
CA ALA A 59 13.96 -10.80 20.41
C ALA A 59 14.48 -9.53 19.69
N SER A 60 14.11 -9.26 18.43
CA SER A 60 14.55 -8.07 17.67
C SER A 60 13.44 -7.01 17.52
N ARG A 61 12.35 -7.14 18.27
CA ARG A 61 11.18 -6.24 18.23
C ARG A 61 11.46 -4.98 19.02
N GLY A 62 10.99 -3.83 18.51
CA GLY A 62 11.28 -2.54 19.14
C GLY A 62 12.77 -2.21 19.18
N ALA A 63 13.59 -2.86 18.34
CA ALA A 63 15.00 -2.59 18.28
C ALA A 63 15.19 -1.09 17.99
N PRO A 64 15.95 -0.37 18.83
CA PRO A 64 16.10 1.07 18.72
C PRO A 64 16.66 1.47 17.34
N ASP A 65 17.40 0.58 16.70
CA ASP A 65 17.95 0.76 15.35
C ASP A 65 16.86 0.83 14.27
N THR A 66 15.75 0.12 14.42
CA THR A 66 14.64 0.16 13.46
C THR A 66 13.89 1.49 13.58
N LEU A 67 13.63 1.94 14.81
CA LEU A 67 13.00 3.24 15.05
C LEU A 67 13.91 4.39 14.58
N ALA A 68 15.23 4.26 14.75
CA ALA A 68 16.20 5.22 14.23
C ALA A 68 16.17 5.33 12.69
N ARG A 69 15.95 4.23 11.97
CA ARG A 69 15.76 4.27 10.51
C ARG A 69 14.48 5.00 10.11
N ILE A 70 13.38 4.75 10.82
CA ILE A 70 12.11 5.45 10.57
C ILE A 70 12.26 6.96 10.87
N ALA A 71 12.94 7.31 11.97
CA ALA A 71 13.29 8.69 12.29
C ALA A 71 14.21 9.33 11.23
N ALA A 72 15.15 8.57 10.65
CA ALA A 72 15.97 9.05 9.55
C ALA A 72 15.13 9.34 8.28
N TYR A 73 14.08 8.55 8.02
CA TYR A 73 13.15 8.82 6.91
C TYR A 73 12.34 10.10 7.18
N ASP A 74 11.84 10.29 8.40
CA ASP A 74 11.16 11.53 8.82
C ASP A 74 12.05 12.76 8.62
N ALA A 75 13.32 12.67 9.05
CA ALA A 75 14.30 13.74 8.85
C ALA A 75 14.61 14.01 7.36
N ALA A 76 14.71 12.95 6.55
CA ALA A 76 14.93 13.07 5.11
C ALA A 76 13.73 13.73 4.40
N VAL A 77 12.51 13.34 4.74
CA VAL A 77 11.29 13.96 4.20
C VAL A 77 11.17 15.41 4.68
N SER A 78 11.49 15.70 5.94
CA SER A 78 11.53 17.08 6.47
C SER A 78 12.52 17.96 5.70
N ALA A 79 13.72 17.44 5.40
CA ALA A 79 14.70 18.15 4.57
C ALA A 79 14.20 18.36 3.13
N ALA A 80 13.46 17.39 2.58
CA ALA A 80 12.84 17.52 1.26
C ALA A 80 11.73 18.58 1.22
N VAL A 81 10.91 18.70 2.28
CA VAL A 81 9.90 19.77 2.41
C VAL A 81 10.56 21.14 2.37
N VAL A 82 11.60 21.36 3.18
CA VAL A 82 12.34 22.63 3.20
C VAL A 82 12.94 22.96 1.83
N ALA A 83 13.46 21.95 1.13
CA ALA A 83 13.99 22.13 -0.22
C ALA A 83 12.89 22.45 -1.25
N ALA A 84 11.74 21.79 -1.16
CA ALA A 84 10.59 22.05 -2.04
C ALA A 84 10.03 23.47 -1.84
N ASP A 85 9.93 23.95 -0.60
CA ASP A 85 9.53 25.33 -0.30
C ASP A 85 10.51 26.36 -0.85
N GLY A 86 11.80 26.02 -0.91
CA GLY A 86 12.84 26.79 -1.60
C GLY A 86 12.90 26.57 -3.12
N SER A 87 11.99 25.77 -3.70
CA SER A 87 11.99 25.36 -5.12
C SER A 87 13.27 24.66 -5.60
N ASP A 88 14.03 24.05 -4.67
CA ASP A 88 15.28 23.35 -4.95
C ASP A 88 15.02 21.84 -5.15
N LEU A 89 14.75 21.48 -6.41
CA LEU A 89 14.42 20.10 -6.79
C LEU A 89 15.59 19.13 -6.64
N GLU A 90 16.83 19.59 -6.81
CA GLU A 90 18.01 18.72 -6.71
C GLU A 90 18.31 18.38 -5.25
N ARG A 91 18.19 19.37 -4.35
CA ARG A 91 18.29 19.13 -2.92
C ARG A 91 17.12 18.28 -2.40
N CYS A 92 15.92 18.46 -2.95
CA CYS A 92 14.78 17.60 -2.67
C CYS A 92 15.06 16.15 -3.08
N ALA A 93 15.53 15.93 -4.32
CA ALA A 93 15.92 14.60 -4.80
C ALA A 93 17.01 13.96 -3.94
N ALA A 94 18.05 14.72 -3.59
CA ALA A 94 19.13 14.25 -2.74
C ALA A 94 18.64 13.85 -1.35
N ALA A 95 17.71 14.61 -0.75
CA ALA A 95 17.11 14.25 0.52
C ALA A 95 16.30 12.95 0.42
N LEU A 96 15.44 12.82 -0.60
CA LEU A 96 14.60 11.63 -0.79
C LEU A 96 15.37 10.36 -1.14
N SER A 97 16.60 10.46 -1.65
CA SER A 97 17.47 9.31 -1.91
C SER A 97 17.87 8.54 -0.64
N ARG A 98 17.71 9.14 0.54
CA ARG A 98 17.93 8.50 1.84
C ARG A 98 16.79 7.58 2.26
N VAL A 99 15.63 7.67 1.59
CA VAL A 99 14.46 6.83 1.83
C VAL A 99 14.42 5.72 0.77
N PRO A 100 14.10 4.46 1.12
CA PRO A 100 14.05 3.36 0.15
C PRO A 100 13.15 3.67 -1.05
N GLU A 101 13.61 3.33 -2.25
CA GLU A 101 12.88 3.58 -3.50
C GLU A 101 11.74 2.57 -3.76
N SER A 102 11.79 1.40 -3.13
CA SER A 102 10.77 0.36 -3.31
C SER A 102 9.85 0.27 -2.11
N GLU A 103 8.57 0.05 -2.39
CA GLU A 103 7.52 -0.12 -1.38
C GLU A 103 7.87 -1.26 -0.41
N GLY A 104 8.34 -2.39 -0.95
CA GLY A 104 8.69 -3.55 -0.15
C GLY A 104 9.83 -3.28 0.84
N ALA A 105 10.86 -2.53 0.44
CA ALA A 105 11.97 -2.18 1.33
C ALA A 105 11.56 -1.12 2.38
N PHE A 106 10.74 -0.16 1.96
CA PHE A 106 10.15 0.82 2.87
C PHE A 106 9.31 0.10 3.93
N LYS A 107 8.27 -0.64 3.52
CA LYS A 107 7.35 -1.32 4.43
C LYS A 107 8.04 -2.35 5.31
N ALA A 108 9.06 -3.06 4.82
CA ALA A 108 9.85 -3.98 5.64
C ALA A 108 10.55 -3.30 6.83
N THR A 109 10.92 -2.02 6.71
CA THR A 109 11.51 -1.26 7.83
C THR A 109 10.48 -0.99 8.92
N PHE A 110 9.25 -0.66 8.54
CA PHE A 110 8.14 -0.46 9.48
C PHE A 110 7.67 -1.79 10.08
N ASP A 111 7.58 -2.85 9.27
CA ASP A 111 7.16 -4.17 9.71
C ASP A 111 8.14 -4.80 10.71
N ALA A 112 9.41 -4.40 10.66
CA ALA A 112 10.40 -4.79 11.67
C ALA A 112 10.19 -4.09 13.02
N PHE A 113 9.50 -2.94 13.04
CA PHE A 113 9.13 -2.23 14.26
C PHE A 113 7.74 -2.64 14.76
N SER A 114 6.77 -2.78 13.85
CA SER A 114 5.41 -3.21 14.14
C SER A 114 5.39 -4.60 14.77
N GLU A 115 4.54 -4.76 15.78
CA GLU A 115 4.46 -6.01 16.54
C GLU A 115 3.96 -7.17 15.68
N ALA A 116 4.34 -8.40 16.04
CA ALA A 116 3.70 -9.57 15.46
C ALA A 116 2.22 -9.61 15.89
N LYS A 117 1.34 -10.10 15.00
CA LYS A 117 -0.09 -10.33 15.28
C LYS A 117 -0.27 -10.94 16.67
N SER A 118 -1.21 -10.40 17.46
CA SER A 118 -1.55 -10.99 18.75
C SER A 118 -1.98 -12.44 18.55
N PHE A 119 -1.71 -13.32 19.51
CA PHE A 119 -2.11 -14.74 19.42
C PHE A 119 -3.62 -14.86 19.16
N LEU A 120 -4.41 -13.96 19.74
CA LEU A 120 -5.85 -13.88 19.52
C LEU A 120 -6.18 -13.55 18.06
N THR A 121 -5.49 -12.58 17.46
CA THR A 121 -5.65 -12.22 16.04
C THR A 121 -5.24 -13.38 15.13
N GLU A 122 -4.09 -14.01 15.39
CA GLU A 122 -3.63 -15.17 14.62
C GLU A 122 -4.59 -16.37 14.74
N TYR A 123 -5.13 -16.60 15.94
CA TYR A 123 -6.14 -17.62 16.19
C TYR A 123 -7.45 -17.30 15.46
N LYS A 124 -7.92 -16.04 15.49
CA LYS A 124 -9.11 -15.59 14.75
C LYS A 124 -8.93 -15.78 13.24
N ASP A 125 -7.79 -15.39 12.69
CA ASP A 125 -7.48 -15.55 11.26
C ASP A 125 -7.46 -17.03 10.84
N LYS A 126 -6.75 -17.87 11.61
CA LYS A 126 -6.64 -19.31 11.31
C LYS A 126 -7.96 -20.07 11.47
N ASN A 127 -8.84 -19.59 12.36
CA ASN A 127 -10.12 -20.21 12.64
C ASN A 127 -11.30 -19.40 12.09
N ALA A 128 -11.07 -18.46 11.16
CA ALA A 128 -12.10 -17.55 10.67
C ALA A 128 -13.33 -18.29 10.12
N PHE A 129 -13.11 -19.43 9.46
CA PHE A 129 -14.18 -20.30 9.00
C PHE A 129 -15.00 -20.90 10.15
N LEU A 130 -14.34 -21.44 11.18
CA LEU A 130 -14.99 -22.05 12.34
C LEU A 130 -15.73 -21.00 13.16
N ILE A 131 -15.08 -19.87 13.44
CA ILE A 131 -15.66 -18.74 14.18
C ILE A 131 -16.89 -18.23 13.44
N GLY A 132 -16.82 -18.03 12.11
CA GLY A 132 -17.97 -17.59 11.31
C GLY A 132 -19.12 -18.60 11.27
N LEU A 133 -18.82 -19.90 11.42
CA LEU A 133 -19.84 -20.96 11.48
C LEU A 133 -20.51 -21.03 12.87
N THR A 134 -19.77 -20.70 13.93
CA THR A 134 -20.23 -20.81 15.33
C THR A 134 -20.69 -19.49 15.94
N SER A 135 -20.36 -18.35 15.32
CA SER A 135 -20.78 -17.01 15.72
C SER A 135 -22.29 -16.85 15.56
N GLY A 136 -23.04 -17.27 16.58
CA GLY A 136 -24.50 -17.30 16.59
C GLY A 136 -25.09 -18.52 17.28
N TYR A 137 -24.30 -19.55 17.60
CA TYR A 137 -24.76 -20.77 18.26
C TYR A 137 -24.15 -20.93 19.67
N ASP A 138 -24.22 -19.87 20.47
CA ASP A 138 -24.08 -20.01 21.93
C ASP A 138 -25.44 -20.48 22.46
N GLY A 139 -25.56 -21.79 22.70
CA GLY A 139 -26.81 -22.41 23.13
C GLY A 139 -27.47 -21.68 24.32
N PRO A 140 -28.80 -21.81 24.49
CA PRO A 140 -29.56 -21.02 25.46
C PRO A 140 -28.97 -21.11 26.87
N GLY A 141 -28.72 -19.96 27.49
CA GLY A 141 -28.21 -19.86 28.86
C GLY A 141 -26.68 -19.95 29.03
N ARG A 142 -25.91 -20.10 27.94
CA ARG A 142 -24.45 -19.92 28.01
C ARG A 142 -24.11 -18.45 27.88
N ALA A 143 -23.17 -17.97 28.70
CA ALA A 143 -22.53 -16.69 28.42
C ALA A 143 -21.98 -16.79 26.99
N ARG A 144 -22.27 -15.78 26.15
CA ARG A 144 -21.68 -15.72 24.80
C ARG A 144 -20.19 -15.94 24.96
N MET A 145 -19.60 -16.82 24.15
CA MET A 145 -18.19 -17.19 24.26
C MET A 145 -17.33 -15.96 24.02
N GLY A 146 -17.07 -15.20 25.10
CA GLY A 146 -16.59 -13.83 25.04
C GLY A 146 -17.59 -12.89 24.36
N THR A 147 -17.85 -11.75 24.96
CA THR A 147 -17.91 -10.52 24.18
C THR A 147 -16.60 -10.42 23.38
N LEU A 148 -16.55 -11.05 22.20
CA LEU A 148 -15.47 -10.97 21.22
C LEU A 148 -15.32 -9.54 20.63
N GLU A 149 -16.10 -8.60 21.17
CA GLU A 149 -16.15 -7.16 20.99
C GLU A 149 -15.20 -6.41 21.95
N GLU A 150 -14.45 -7.10 22.82
CA GLU A 150 -13.26 -6.50 23.42
C GLU A 150 -12.27 -6.20 22.30
N ILE A 151 -12.28 -4.94 21.89
CA ILE A 151 -11.27 -4.32 21.07
C ILE A 151 -9.91 -4.65 21.71
N ASP A 152 -9.12 -5.47 21.01
CA ASP A 152 -7.74 -5.75 21.39
C ASP A 152 -6.94 -4.46 21.13
N PRO A 153 -6.49 -3.72 22.17
CA PRO A 153 -5.77 -2.46 21.98
C PRO A 153 -4.50 -2.64 21.13
N GLN A 154 -3.94 -3.86 21.14
CA GLN A 154 -2.81 -4.23 20.31
C GLN A 154 -3.20 -4.34 18.82
N ALA A 155 -4.41 -4.82 18.52
CA ALA A 155 -4.91 -4.90 17.16
C ALA A 155 -5.24 -3.51 16.58
N GLU A 156 -5.76 -2.59 17.41
CA GLU A 156 -5.98 -1.19 17.01
C GLU A 156 -4.65 -0.49 16.71
N LEU A 157 -3.67 -0.60 17.61
CA LEU A 157 -2.34 -0.04 17.40
C LEU A 157 -1.71 -0.58 16.12
N GLN A 158 -1.84 -1.88 15.84
CA GLN A 158 -1.34 -2.48 14.60
C GLN A 158 -2.06 -1.93 13.36
N ALA A 159 -3.39 -1.82 13.40
CA ALA A 159 -4.16 -1.26 12.31
C ALA A 159 -3.75 0.18 12.02
N GLU A 160 -3.56 0.99 13.05
CA GLU A 160 -3.11 2.38 12.94
C GLU A 160 -1.68 2.46 12.39
N GLN A 161 -0.74 1.66 12.91
CA GLN A 161 0.62 1.57 12.39
C GLN A 161 0.64 1.20 10.90
N TYR A 162 -0.13 0.20 10.49
CA TYR A 162 -0.19 -0.21 9.08
C TYR A 162 -0.85 0.85 8.19
N GLY A 163 -1.88 1.54 8.69
CA GLY A 163 -2.53 2.66 8.02
C GLY A 163 -1.54 3.78 7.74
N LEU A 164 -0.91 4.31 8.80
CA LEU A 164 0.07 5.40 8.69
C LEU A 164 1.27 5.04 7.83
N ARG A 165 1.76 3.79 7.92
CA ARG A 165 2.82 3.29 7.03
C ARG A 165 2.39 3.34 5.55
N ASN A 166 1.16 2.92 5.25
CA ASN A 166 0.65 2.92 3.88
C ASN A 166 0.44 4.36 3.36
N ASP A 167 -0.10 5.25 4.21
CA ASP A 167 -0.33 6.66 3.87
C ASP A 167 1.00 7.38 3.62
N ALA A 168 2.00 7.16 4.47
CA ALA A 168 3.34 7.69 4.29
C ALA A 168 3.95 7.24 2.96
N TRP A 169 3.82 5.95 2.62
CA TRP A 169 4.33 5.43 1.35
C TRP A 169 3.61 6.04 0.14
N ALA A 170 2.28 6.08 0.15
CA ALA A 170 1.49 6.63 -0.94
C ALA A 170 1.84 8.10 -1.20
N ALA A 171 1.92 8.91 -0.14
CA ALA A 171 2.30 10.31 -0.25
C ALA A 171 3.75 10.51 -0.73
N LEU A 172 4.67 9.62 -0.33
CA LEU A 172 6.06 9.65 -0.79
C LEU A 172 6.18 9.25 -2.27
N ASP A 173 5.41 8.26 -2.73
CA ASP A 173 5.38 7.85 -4.13
C ASP A 173 4.80 8.95 -5.02
N ASP A 174 3.70 9.58 -4.59
CA ASP A 174 3.15 10.79 -5.21
C ASP A 174 4.23 11.89 -5.33
N ALA A 175 4.89 12.23 -4.22
CA ALA A 175 5.95 13.25 -4.20
C ALA A 175 7.10 12.92 -5.16
N ARG A 176 7.53 11.65 -5.21
CA ARG A 176 8.58 11.19 -6.13
C ARG A 176 8.13 11.24 -7.58
N ALA A 177 6.87 10.93 -7.87
CA ALA A 177 6.31 11.03 -9.21
C ALA A 177 6.27 12.49 -9.68
N THR A 178 5.76 13.39 -8.83
CA THR A 178 5.74 14.83 -9.08
C THR A 178 7.16 15.37 -9.28
N LEU A 179 8.11 15.03 -8.39
CA LEU A 179 9.50 15.46 -8.54
C LEU A 179 10.14 15.00 -9.85
N ARG A 180 9.91 13.74 -10.26
CA ARG A 180 10.38 13.21 -11.55
C ARG A 180 9.79 13.99 -12.73
N PHE A 181 8.49 14.28 -12.68
CA PHE A 181 7.82 15.10 -13.70
C PHE A 181 8.43 16.51 -13.79
N LEU A 182 8.61 17.19 -12.65
CA LEU A 182 9.15 18.56 -12.63
C LEU A 182 10.61 18.65 -13.08
N ARG A 183 11.41 17.60 -12.82
CA ARG A 183 12.78 17.53 -13.33
C ARG A 183 12.83 17.23 -14.83
N ALA A 184 11.90 16.45 -15.35
CA ALA A 184 11.85 16.06 -16.76
C ALA A 184 11.20 17.11 -17.68
N ALA A 185 10.24 17.89 -17.16
CA ALA A 185 9.42 18.80 -17.97
C ALA A 185 10.24 19.89 -18.70
N GLY A 186 11.41 20.28 -18.19
CA GLY A 186 12.38 21.18 -18.84
C GLY A 186 11.89 22.60 -19.15
N GLY A 187 10.59 22.89 -18.95
CA GLY A 187 9.94 24.17 -19.16
C GLY A 187 9.80 24.99 -17.87
N PRO A 188 9.22 26.20 -17.99
CA PRO A 188 8.94 27.05 -16.84
C PRO A 188 7.97 26.33 -15.89
N ARG A 189 8.36 26.22 -14.63
CA ARG A 189 7.56 25.61 -13.57
C ARG A 189 6.53 26.62 -13.07
N THR A 190 5.34 26.16 -12.75
CA THR A 190 4.34 27.00 -12.09
C THR A 190 4.52 26.94 -10.57
N ASP A 191 4.02 27.95 -9.87
CA ASP A 191 3.99 27.93 -8.40
C ASP A 191 3.06 26.80 -7.88
N GLU A 192 2.07 26.40 -8.68
CA GLU A 192 1.14 25.31 -8.38
C GLU A 192 1.86 23.95 -8.40
N ASP A 193 2.69 23.71 -9.41
CA ASP A 193 3.52 22.50 -9.53
C ASP A 193 4.42 22.27 -8.30
N VAL A 194 5.08 23.33 -7.82
CA VAL A 194 5.97 23.26 -6.65
C VAL A 194 5.15 23.05 -5.38
N ARG A 195 3.96 23.65 -5.30
CA ARG A 195 3.05 23.47 -4.16
C ARG A 195 2.55 22.03 -4.07
N ASP A 196 2.17 21.40 -5.18
CA ASP A 196 1.74 20.01 -5.21
C ASP A 196 2.82 19.05 -4.71
N LEU A 197 4.09 19.30 -5.09
CA LEU A 197 5.23 18.56 -4.54
C LEU A 197 5.35 18.77 -3.03
N ALA A 198 5.32 20.02 -2.57
CA ALA A 198 5.44 20.35 -1.16
C ALA A 198 4.31 19.73 -0.32
N ASP A 199 3.08 19.73 -0.84
CA ASP A 199 1.91 19.18 -0.16
C ASP A 199 1.95 17.65 -0.09
N ALA A 200 2.41 16.97 -1.16
CA ALA A 200 2.67 15.54 -1.10
C ALA A 200 3.73 15.19 -0.05
N LEU A 201 4.82 15.96 0.02
CA LEU A 201 5.88 15.77 1.03
C LEU A 201 5.37 16.04 2.46
N ARG A 202 4.54 17.06 2.67
CA ARG A 202 3.92 17.34 3.98
C ARG A 202 2.97 16.23 4.42
N ARG A 203 2.20 15.65 3.50
CA ARG A 203 1.36 14.47 3.80
C ARG A 203 2.23 13.30 4.26
N ALA A 204 3.34 13.03 3.56
CA ALA A 204 4.29 11.99 3.95
C ALA A 204 4.92 12.27 5.33
N GLN A 205 5.37 13.51 5.57
CA GLN A 205 5.92 13.95 6.86
C GLN A 205 4.90 13.79 7.99
N SER A 206 3.66 14.20 7.77
CA SER A 206 2.58 14.09 8.75
C SER A 206 2.31 12.63 9.11
N ALA A 207 2.25 11.73 8.13
CA ALA A 207 2.02 10.31 8.37
C ALA A 207 3.20 9.64 9.11
N LEU A 208 4.44 10.00 8.76
CA LEU A 208 5.65 9.53 9.47
C LEU A 208 5.70 10.04 10.91
N GLY A 209 5.42 11.33 11.12
CA GLY A 209 5.36 11.93 12.45
C GLY A 209 4.28 11.29 13.32
N ALA A 210 3.09 11.05 12.75
CA ALA A 210 2.02 10.33 13.44
C ALA A 210 2.43 8.88 13.77
N TYR A 211 3.10 8.18 12.85
CA TYR A 211 3.58 6.81 13.11
C TYR A 211 4.59 6.79 14.27
N LEU A 212 5.53 7.74 14.29
CA LEU A 212 6.51 7.86 15.38
C LEU A 212 5.84 8.19 16.72
N ALA A 213 4.76 8.98 16.71
CA ALA A 213 4.00 9.32 17.92
C ALA A 213 3.28 8.12 18.56
N LEU A 214 3.12 7.01 17.84
CA LEU A 214 2.62 5.75 18.40
C LEU A 214 3.65 5.02 19.28
N ALA A 215 4.93 5.40 19.18
CA ALA A 215 5.99 4.87 20.03
C ALA A 215 6.19 5.74 21.28
N PRO A 216 6.73 5.18 22.38
CA PRO A 216 7.06 5.98 23.56
C PRO A 216 8.03 7.12 23.22
N GLU A 217 7.70 8.34 23.67
CA GLU A 217 8.45 9.58 23.35
C GLU A 217 9.96 9.45 23.63
N ALA A 218 10.35 8.82 24.74
CA ALA A 218 11.75 8.62 25.09
C ALA A 218 12.51 7.77 24.03
N ALA A 219 11.84 6.77 23.45
CA ALA A 219 12.42 5.94 22.40
C ALA A 219 12.53 6.71 21.08
N VAL A 220 11.55 7.56 20.76
CA VAL A 220 11.57 8.41 19.56
C VAL A 220 12.70 9.44 19.64
N GLN A 221 12.90 10.07 20.80
CA GLN A 221 13.98 11.04 20.99
C GLN A 221 15.35 10.39 20.87
N GLU A 222 15.52 9.19 21.43
CA GLU A 222 16.75 8.43 21.27
C GLU A 222 16.99 8.02 19.82
N ALA A 223 15.95 7.54 19.12
CA ALA A 223 16.02 7.21 17.70
C ALA A 223 16.43 8.42 16.84
N ARG A 224 15.89 9.61 17.15
CA ARG A 224 16.25 10.87 16.47
C ARG A 224 17.72 11.22 16.67
N ARG A 225 18.24 11.16 17.90
CA ARG A 225 19.67 11.40 18.19
C ARG A 225 20.59 10.49 17.39
N ARG A 226 20.26 9.19 17.35
CA ARG A 226 21.04 8.21 16.58
C ARG A 226 20.96 8.43 15.09
N SER A 227 19.79 8.84 14.58
CA SER A 227 19.60 9.08 13.15
C SER A 227 20.45 10.24 12.60
N THR A 228 20.82 11.20 13.46
CA THR A 228 21.66 12.34 13.10
C THR A 228 23.16 12.07 13.22
N GLY A 229 23.57 10.87 13.66
CA GLY A 229 24.98 10.51 13.83
C GLY A 229 25.66 11.15 15.03
N ASP A 230 24.89 11.59 16.03
CA ASP A 230 25.40 12.08 17.30
C ASP A 230 25.72 10.87 18.20
N GLU A 231 26.73 10.10 17.78
CA GLU A 231 27.35 9.10 18.64
C GLU A 231 28.25 9.86 19.63
N GLY A 232 27.73 10.10 20.83
CA GLY A 232 28.47 10.72 21.94
C GLY A 232 29.65 9.88 22.42
#